data_AF-A0A3D4YIX8-F1
#
_entry.id   AF-A0A3D4YIX8-F1
#
_cell.length_a   1.000
_cell.length_b   1.000
_cell.length_c   1.000
_cell.angle_alpha   90.00
_cell.angle_beta   90.00
_cell.angle_gamma   90.00
#
_symmetry.space_group_name_H-M   'P 1'
#
loop_
_entity.id
_entity.type
_entity.pdbx_description
1 polymer ?
#
loop_
_entity_poly.entity_id
_entity_poly.type
_entity_poly.pdbx_seq_one_letter_code
_entity_poly.pdbx_strand_id
1 'polypeptide(L)'
;VTRQVVVIPSSLIFSDSFSTRAVPLQIRVKGHFTVWQLNQKSWQIPVLEGALAYARQAIVPGGTFTNQIYLDEYISYSSNLEDAIKLLLADPQTSGGLLFALNEKDAQELVRRLQDHVAHAEIIGVATKEKEYRIYVE
;
A
#
# COMPACT_ATOMS: atom_id res chain seq x y z
N VAL A 1 2.02 19.49 -6.88
CA VAL A 1 3.10 19.24 -5.90
C VAL A 1 3.15 17.74 -5.71
N THR A 2 4.29 17.12 -6.02
CA THR A 2 4.49 15.68 -5.81
C THR A 2 4.61 15.41 -4.31
N ARG A 3 3.94 14.39 -3.81
CA ARG A 3 4.02 13.94 -2.41
C ARG A 3 4.59 12.53 -2.36
N GLN A 4 5.27 12.17 -1.28
CA GLN A 4 5.78 10.83 -1.03
C GLN A 4 4.73 10.03 -0.25
N VAL A 5 4.63 8.76 -0.58
CA VAL A 5 3.63 7.81 -0.07
C VAL A 5 4.30 6.96 1.00
N VAL A 6 3.84 7.09 2.24
CA VAL A 6 4.44 6.42 3.39
C VAL A 6 3.49 5.36 3.92
N VAL A 7 4.00 4.15 4.13
CA VAL A 7 3.34 3.06 4.87
C VAL A 7 3.97 2.92 6.25
N ILE A 8 3.14 2.74 7.26
CA ILE A 8 3.56 2.34 8.61
C ILE A 8 2.74 1.10 9.01
N PRO A 9 3.33 -0.06 9.29
CA PRO A 9 2.58 -1.26 9.67
C PRO A 9 1.89 -1.11 11.04
N SER A 10 0.91 -1.97 11.31
CA SER A 10 0.03 -1.85 12.47
C SER A 10 0.66 -2.21 13.82
N SER A 11 1.91 -2.67 13.86
CA SER A 11 2.64 -2.99 15.10
C SER A 11 2.68 -1.84 16.11
N LEU A 12 2.48 -0.59 15.67
CA LEU A 12 2.33 0.59 16.54
C LEU A 12 0.89 0.99 16.89
N ILE A 13 -0.10 0.63 16.06
CA ILE A 13 -1.45 1.20 16.14
C ILE A 13 -2.24 0.64 17.33
N PHE A 14 -1.81 -0.51 17.87
CA PHE A 14 -2.52 -1.25 18.92
C PHE A 14 -1.90 -1.12 20.33
N SER A 15 -1.08 -0.10 20.60
CA SER A 15 -0.58 0.14 21.96
C SER A 15 -1.58 0.81 22.90
N ASP A 16 -2.79 1.18 22.46
CA ASP A 16 -3.89 1.50 23.38
C ASP A 16 -5.27 1.22 22.77
N SER A 17 -6.15 0.71 23.64
CA SER A 17 -7.48 0.15 23.43
C SER A 17 -8.41 0.92 22.49
N PHE A 18 -8.70 0.41 21.29
CA PHE A 18 -9.95 0.71 20.56
C PHE A 18 -10.42 -0.49 19.72
N SER A 19 -11.57 -1.06 20.12
CA SER A 19 -12.32 -2.05 19.36
C SER A 19 -13.04 -1.39 18.20
N THR A 20 -12.69 -1.70 16.95
CA THR A 20 -13.65 -1.60 15.84
C THR A 20 -13.29 -2.45 14.61
N ARG A 21 -14.35 -3.06 14.07
CA ARG A 21 -14.59 -3.82 12.84
C ARG A 21 -13.63 -3.59 11.67
N ALA A 22 -13.26 -4.70 11.00
CA ALA A 22 -12.50 -4.74 9.76
C ALA A 22 -13.11 -3.83 8.69
N VAL A 23 -12.29 -2.90 8.18
CA VAL A 23 -12.56 -2.09 6.99
C VAL A 23 -11.54 -2.57 5.94
N PRO A 24 -11.96 -2.96 4.72
CA PRO A 24 -10.99 -3.18 3.63
C PRO A 24 -10.19 -1.90 3.42
N LEU A 25 -8.98 -1.97 2.83
CA LEU A 25 -8.11 -0.83 2.47
C LEU A 25 -8.89 0.30 1.76
N GLN A 26 -9.62 1.13 2.52
CA GLN A 26 -10.25 2.35 2.07
C GLN A 26 -9.29 3.47 2.45
N ILE A 27 -8.33 3.68 1.57
CA ILE A 27 -7.41 4.80 1.64
C ILE A 27 -8.21 6.07 1.33
N ARG A 28 -8.75 6.70 2.38
CA ARG A 28 -9.51 7.95 2.26
C ARG A 28 -8.57 9.14 2.41
N VAL A 29 -7.96 9.57 1.32
CA VAL A 29 -7.23 10.85 1.29
C VAL A 29 -8.23 11.99 1.14
N LYS A 30 -8.38 12.80 2.19
CA LYS A 30 -9.07 14.10 2.11
C LYS A 30 -8.14 15.10 1.43
N GLY A 31 -8.33 15.32 0.14
CA GLY A 31 -7.61 16.34 -0.63
C GLY A 31 -7.65 16.05 -2.12
N HIS A 32 -7.92 17.08 -2.92
CA HIS A 32 -8.05 17.02 -4.36
C HIS A 32 -6.81 16.40 -5.04
N PHE A 33 -7.05 15.30 -5.76
CA PHE A 33 -6.20 14.61 -6.75
C PHE A 33 -4.92 13.96 -6.20
N THR A 34 -4.85 12.62 -6.23
CA THR A 34 -3.61 11.90 -5.98
C THR A 34 -3.58 10.60 -6.77
N VAL A 35 -2.73 10.56 -7.78
CA VAL A 35 -2.35 9.33 -8.48
C VAL A 35 -1.14 8.73 -7.78
N TRP A 36 -1.18 7.44 -7.47
CA TRP A 36 -0.09 6.75 -6.77
C TRP A 36 0.76 6.01 -7.80
N GLN A 37 2.07 6.23 -7.81
CA GLN A 37 3.03 5.43 -8.58
C GLN A 37 3.87 4.62 -7.61
N LEU A 38 3.67 3.31 -7.63
CA LEU A 38 4.51 2.32 -6.96
C LEU A 38 5.56 1.88 -7.98
N ASN A 39 6.85 1.86 -7.63
CA ASN A 39 7.94 1.64 -8.58
C ASN A 39 8.62 0.26 -8.38
N GLN A 40 8.70 -0.55 -9.43
CA GLN A 40 9.24 -1.91 -9.46
C GLN A 40 10.76 -1.99 -9.42
N LYS A 41 11.50 -0.90 -9.70
CA LYS A 41 12.98 -0.97 -9.65
C LYS A 41 13.50 -1.43 -8.29
N SER A 42 12.72 -1.22 -7.24
CA SER A 42 12.88 -1.85 -5.94
C SER A 42 11.50 -2.00 -5.33
N TRP A 43 10.98 -3.22 -5.22
CA TRP A 43 9.73 -3.47 -4.49
C TRP A 43 9.91 -3.05 -3.02
N GLN A 44 9.41 -1.85 -2.68
CA GLN A 44 9.53 -1.27 -1.32
C GLN A 44 8.31 -1.57 -0.45
N ILE A 45 7.27 -2.21 -1.00
CA ILE A 45 6.06 -2.52 -0.24
C ILE A 45 6.42 -3.66 0.73
N PRO A 46 6.37 -3.42 2.04
CA PRO A 46 6.68 -4.46 3.00
C PRO A 46 5.58 -5.51 2.97
N VAL A 47 5.99 -6.77 2.80
CA VAL A 47 5.11 -7.92 2.73
C VAL A 47 5.55 -8.95 3.77
N LEU A 48 4.60 -9.70 4.32
CA LEU A 48 4.93 -10.78 5.25
C LEU A 48 5.79 -11.83 4.54
N GLU A 49 6.74 -12.40 5.29
CA GLU A 49 7.57 -13.50 4.79
C GLU A 49 6.69 -14.66 4.30
N GLY A 50 6.98 -15.18 3.11
CA GLY A 50 6.22 -16.27 2.50
C GLY A 50 4.91 -15.85 1.83
N ALA A 51 4.38 -14.64 2.05
CA ALA A 51 3.10 -14.21 1.47
C ALA A 51 3.09 -14.30 -0.07
N LEU A 52 4.17 -13.88 -0.72
CA LEU A 52 4.32 -13.99 -2.17
C LEU A 52 4.34 -15.46 -2.64
N ALA A 53 4.94 -16.37 -1.86
CA ALA A 53 4.99 -17.79 -2.21
C ALA A 53 3.60 -18.45 -2.11
N TYR A 54 2.77 -18.03 -1.16
CA TYR A 54 1.37 -18.44 -1.09
C TYR A 54 0.53 -17.84 -2.22
N ALA A 55 0.71 -16.56 -2.53
CA ALA A 55 0.01 -15.90 -3.63
C ALA A 55 0.33 -16.54 -4.99
N ARG A 56 1.59 -16.96 -5.22
CA ARG A 56 2.00 -17.74 -6.41
C ARG A 56 1.26 -19.06 -6.57
N GLN A 57 0.81 -19.65 -5.47
CA GLN A 57 0.01 -20.87 -5.46
C GLN A 57 -1.51 -20.56 -5.47
N ALA A 58 -1.89 -19.30 -5.66
CA ALA A 58 -3.27 -18.81 -5.54
C ALA A 58 -3.92 -19.10 -4.16
N ILE A 59 -3.10 -19.29 -3.12
CA ILE A 59 -3.56 -19.45 -1.73
C ILE A 59 -3.72 -18.05 -1.15
N VAL A 60 -4.92 -17.48 -1.29
CA VAL A 60 -5.28 -16.13 -0.83
C VAL A 60 -6.67 -16.12 -0.17
N PRO A 61 -6.99 -15.14 0.68
CA PRO A 61 -8.33 -14.98 1.23
C PRO A 61 -9.38 -14.81 0.14
N GLY A 62 -10.61 -15.29 0.37
CA GLY A 62 -11.69 -15.22 -0.62
C GLY A 62 -12.04 -13.80 -1.07
N GLY A 63 -11.84 -12.79 -0.22
CA GLY A 63 -12.07 -11.38 -0.56
C GLY A 63 -11.06 -10.78 -1.54
N THR A 64 -9.92 -11.45 -1.78
CA THR A 64 -8.85 -10.96 -2.66
C THR A 64 -9.34 -10.75 -4.09
N PHE A 65 -10.07 -11.71 -4.64
CA PHE A 65 -10.60 -11.60 -6.01
C PHE A 65 -11.66 -10.50 -6.13
N THR A 66 -12.50 -10.33 -5.10
CA THR A 66 -13.48 -9.24 -5.06
C THR A 66 -12.79 -7.88 -5.05
N ASN A 67 -11.72 -7.73 -4.25
CA ASN A 67 -10.91 -6.51 -4.23
C ASN A 67 -10.20 -6.28 -5.57
N GLN A 68 -9.67 -7.33 -6.19
CA GLN A 68 -9.00 -7.24 -7.49
C GLN A 68 -9.96 -6.69 -8.56
N ILE A 69 -11.13 -7.29 -8.70
CA ILE A 69 -12.17 -6.83 -9.64
C ILE A 69 -12.58 -5.38 -9.36
N TYR A 70 -12.72 -5.01 -8.08
CA TYR A 70 -13.04 -3.63 -7.71
C TYR A 70 -11.92 -2.65 -8.09
N LEU A 71 -10.66 -3.06 -7.98
CA LEU A 71 -9.50 -2.21 -8.26
C LEU A 71 -9.23 -2.04 -9.76
N ASP A 72 -9.62 -2.99 -10.61
CA ASP A 72 -9.31 -3.02 -12.05
C ASP A 72 -9.71 -1.73 -12.80
N GLU A 73 -10.78 -1.05 -12.38
CA GLU A 73 -11.20 0.23 -12.97
C GLU A 73 -10.32 1.44 -12.57
N TYR A 74 -9.53 1.29 -11.51
CA TYR A 74 -8.76 2.39 -10.89
C TYR A 74 -7.25 2.21 -11.02
N ILE A 75 -6.77 1.01 -11.35
CA ILE A 75 -5.36 0.63 -11.32
C ILE A 75 -4.83 0.29 -12.72
N SER A 76 -3.61 0.73 -12.99
CA SER A 76 -2.83 0.32 -14.14
C SER A 76 -1.61 -0.45 -13.66
N TYR A 77 -1.47 -1.70 -14.08
CA TYR A 77 -0.30 -2.52 -13.79
C TYR A 77 0.66 -2.48 -14.97
N SER A 78 1.97 -2.43 -14.70
CA SER A 78 2.97 -2.65 -15.73
C SER A 78 2.84 -4.05 -16.33
N SER A 79 3.16 -4.17 -17.62
CA SER A 79 3.01 -5.41 -18.40
C SER A 79 3.89 -6.56 -17.91
N ASN A 80 4.95 -6.26 -17.15
CA ASN A 80 5.87 -7.23 -16.58
C ASN A 80 5.54 -7.62 -15.13
N LEU A 81 4.46 -7.09 -14.54
CA LEU A 81 4.10 -7.38 -13.15
C LEU A 81 3.49 -8.77 -13.00
N GLU A 82 4.06 -9.57 -12.10
CA GLU A 82 3.59 -10.91 -11.78
C GLU A 82 2.15 -10.90 -11.20
N ASP A 83 1.30 -11.83 -11.63
CA ASP A 83 -0.09 -11.91 -11.15
C ASP A 83 -0.18 -12.17 -9.63
N ALA A 84 0.77 -12.92 -9.07
CA ALA A 84 0.87 -13.13 -7.63
C ALA A 84 1.04 -11.81 -6.86
N ILE A 85 1.73 -10.82 -7.45
CA ILE A 85 1.86 -9.50 -6.85
C ILE A 85 0.53 -8.74 -6.91
N LYS A 86 -0.22 -8.85 -8.01
CA LYS A 86 -1.56 -8.25 -8.12
C LYS A 86 -2.50 -8.83 -7.06
N LEU A 87 -2.46 -10.14 -6.85
CA LEU A 87 -3.21 -10.81 -5.77
C LEU A 87 -2.79 -10.29 -4.40
N LEU A 88 -1.48 -10.15 -4.15
CA LEU A 88 -0.97 -9.66 -2.88
C LEU A 88 -1.38 -8.20 -2.60
N LEU A 89 -1.44 -7.34 -3.63
CA LEU A 89 -1.91 -5.96 -3.51
C LEU A 89 -3.43 -5.85 -3.28
N ALA A 90 -4.18 -6.86 -3.70
CA ALA A 90 -5.63 -6.94 -3.50
C ALA A 90 -6.01 -7.67 -2.18
N ASP A 91 -5.03 -8.18 -1.43
CA ASP A 91 -5.25 -8.96 -0.22
C ASP A 91 -6.02 -8.15 0.87
N PRO A 92 -7.12 -8.69 1.43
CA PRO A 92 -7.84 -8.05 2.51
C PRO A 92 -7.01 -7.98 3.80
N GLN A 93 -6.53 -6.78 4.15
CA GLN A 93 -5.79 -6.55 5.39
C GLN A 93 -6.73 -6.24 6.56
N THR A 94 -6.77 -7.11 7.57
CA THR A 94 -7.44 -6.84 8.85
C THR A 94 -6.48 -6.09 9.77
N SER A 95 -6.91 -4.97 10.36
CA SER A 95 -6.06 -4.18 11.26
C SER A 95 -4.72 -3.78 10.61
N GLY A 96 -4.79 -3.33 9.35
CA GLY A 96 -3.64 -2.94 8.56
C GLY A 96 -2.93 -1.68 9.07
N GLY A 97 -1.87 -1.31 8.36
CA GLY A 97 -1.07 -0.12 8.66
C GLY A 97 -1.71 1.22 8.29
N LEU A 98 -0.99 2.31 8.56
CA LEU A 98 -1.30 3.65 8.06
C LEU A 98 -0.67 3.84 6.67
N LEU A 99 -1.44 4.42 5.74
CA LEU A 99 -0.96 4.89 4.44
C LEU A 99 -1.33 6.36 4.27
N PHE A 100 -0.35 7.22 4.01
CA PHE A 100 -0.58 8.66 3.84
C PHE A 100 0.48 9.32 2.97
N ALA A 101 0.22 10.56 2.54
CA ALA A 101 1.08 11.31 1.63
C ALA A 101 1.61 12.61 2.24
N LEU A 102 2.94 12.75 2.31
CA LEU A 102 3.65 13.94 2.82
C LEU A 102 4.46 14.60 1.70
N ASN A 103 4.95 15.83 1.89
CA ASN A 103 6.00 16.33 1.00
C ASN A 103 7.29 15.48 1.20
N GLU A 104 8.20 15.56 0.24
CA GLU A 104 9.40 14.71 0.20
C GLU A 104 10.27 14.83 1.45
N LYS A 105 10.54 16.05 1.89
CA LYS A 105 11.39 16.32 3.06
C LYS A 105 10.78 15.72 4.34
N ASP A 106 9.49 15.93 4.55
CA ASP A 106 8.80 15.44 5.75
C ASP A 106 8.67 13.91 5.73
N ALA A 107 8.46 13.30 4.55
CA ALA A 107 8.41 11.84 4.43
C ALA A 107 9.76 11.19 4.76
N GLN A 108 10.86 11.73 4.22
CA GLN A 108 12.21 11.22 4.49
C GLN A 108 12.56 11.34 5.98
N GLU A 109 12.29 12.49 6.60
CA GLU A 109 12.56 12.69 8.02
C GLU A 109 11.68 11.81 8.91
N LEU A 110 10.39 11.64 8.57
CA LEU A 110 9.50 10.76 9.31
C LEU A 110 9.98 9.31 9.26
N VAL A 111 10.27 8.80 8.07
CA VAL A 111 10.75 7.42 7.89
C VAL A 111 12.07 7.22 8.63
N ARG A 112 13.03 8.15 8.52
CA ARG A 112 14.30 8.09 9.25
C ARG A 112 14.10 8.00 10.76
N ARG A 113 13.17 8.77 11.32
CA ARG A 113 12.87 8.76 12.77
C ARG A 113 12.15 7.49 13.23
N LEU A 114 11.33 6.90 12.35
CA LEU A 114 10.55 5.72 12.67
C LEU A 114 11.30 4.42 12.45
N GLN A 115 12.24 4.34 11.51
CA GLN A 115 12.93 3.10 11.16
C GLN A 115 13.60 2.41 12.35
N ASP A 116 14.11 3.16 13.33
CA ASP A 116 14.71 2.61 14.55
C ASP A 116 13.70 2.00 15.54
N HIS A 117 12.42 2.37 15.44
CA HIS A 117 11.36 2.01 16.39
C HIS A 117 10.24 1.18 15.75
N VAL A 118 10.14 1.24 14.43
CA VAL A 118 9.05 0.69 13.63
C VAL A 118 9.66 0.01 12.44
N ALA A 119 9.77 -1.31 12.53
CA ALA A 119 10.16 -2.11 11.39
C ALA A 119 9.21 -1.82 10.22
N HIS A 120 9.78 -1.67 9.02
CA HIS A 120 9.03 -1.50 7.77
C HIS A 120 8.20 -0.22 7.65
N ALA A 121 8.57 0.86 8.34
CA ALA A 121 8.14 2.20 7.96
C ALA A 121 8.85 2.60 6.65
N GLU A 122 8.12 2.65 5.54
CA GLU A 122 8.70 2.76 4.20
C GLU A 122 8.02 3.81 3.34
N ILE A 123 8.80 4.44 2.46
CA ILE A 123 8.26 5.21 1.32
C ILE A 123 8.05 4.25 0.17
N ILE A 124 6.78 3.96 -0.16
CA ILE A 124 6.43 2.94 -1.16
C ILE A 124 6.12 3.52 -2.55
N GLY A 125 6.07 4.84 -2.68
CA GLY A 125 5.76 5.47 -3.97
C GLY A 125 5.58 6.97 -3.90
N VAL A 126 5.03 7.53 -4.98
CA VAL A 126 4.75 8.97 -5.10
C VAL A 126 3.30 9.26 -5.49
N ALA A 127 2.79 10.31 -4.90
CA ALA A 127 1.50 10.93 -5.13
C ALA A 127 1.66 12.07 -6.14
N THR A 128 1.09 11.93 -7.33
CA THR A 128 1.19 12.90 -8.44
C THR A 128 -0.16 13.53 -8.79
N LYS A 129 -0.14 14.45 -9.77
CA LYS A 129 -1.37 14.97 -10.39
C LYS A 129 -2.17 13.83 -11.04
N GLU A 130 -3.47 14.09 -11.25
CA GLU A 130 -4.39 13.19 -11.93
C GLU A 130 -3.87 12.73 -13.30
N LYS A 131 -4.15 11.48 -13.63
CA LYS A 131 -3.81 10.76 -14.86
C LYS A 131 -5.04 9.90 -15.23
N GLU A 132 -4.91 9.07 -16.26
CA GLU A 132 -5.96 8.16 -16.72
C GLU A 132 -6.43 7.20 -15.61
N TYR A 133 -5.50 6.63 -14.84
CA TYR A 133 -5.79 5.76 -13.70
C TYR A 133 -5.46 6.44 -12.37
N ARG A 134 -6.08 5.97 -11.28
CA ARG A 134 -5.82 6.49 -9.92
C ARG A 134 -4.57 5.88 -9.31
N ILE A 135 -4.21 4.66 -9.70
CA ILE A 135 -3.06 3.93 -9.18
C ILE A 135 -2.28 3.37 -10.36
N TYR A 136 -0.97 3.52 -10.34
CA TYR A 136 -0.02 2.89 -11.24
C TYR A 136 0.92 2.03 -10.42
N VAL A 137 1.04 0.76 -10.80
CA VAL A 137 2.01 -0.18 -10.23
C VAL A 137 2.98 -0.50 -11.33
N GLU A 138 4.04 0.29 -11.38
CA GLU A 138 5.10 0.20 -12.37
C GLU A 138 6.18 -0.73 -11.91
#